data_AF-A0A0K0K4X4-F1
#
_entry.id   AF-A0A0K0K4X4-F1
#
_cell.length_a   1.000
_cell.length_b   1.000
_cell.length_c   1.000
_cell.angle_alpha   90.00
_cell.angle_beta   90.00
_cell.angle_gamma   90.00
#
_symmetry.space_group_name_H-M   'P 1'
#
loop_
_entity.id
_entity.type
_entity.pdbx_description
1 polymer ?
#
loop_
_entity_poly.entity_id
_entity_poly.type
_entity_poly.pdbx_seq_one_letter_code
_entity_poly.pdbx_strand_id
1 'polypeptide(L)'
;YCGVGCGVDITTVNGVATDLSGSQSHPANLGKLCVKGSNLLETISPDGRLLTPQINNEAASWEASTAYVADKFNKIIEQHGPDAVAFYVSGQILTEDYYVANKLIKGYIGSANIDTNSRLCMSSAVAAYKRSLGSDTVPCNYEDLEVTDLLVLIGSNAAWTHPVLFQRMQAAKDANPNLKIVVIDPRKSATAEFADLYIPIKAGSDVSLFNGLLNYLIKQNAISEEYIERYCEGFDLTRATVEKYDLSDVSQICGVESSHIETFYQWFANSPNAISFYSQGVNQSIQGVDKCNAIINCHLATGKIGKPGSGPFSITGPTNAMG
;
A
#
# COMPACT_ATOMS: atom_id res chain seq x y z
N TYR A 1 10.66 -8.45 5.14
CA TYR A 1 9.72 -9.07 4.19
C TYR A 1 8.67 -8.04 3.78
N CYS A 2 7.62 -8.41 3.05
CA CYS A 2 6.65 -7.43 2.53
C CYS A 2 5.24 -8.02 2.38
N GLY A 3 4.25 -7.15 2.20
CA GLY A 3 2.84 -7.45 2.03
C GLY A 3 2.44 -8.14 0.73
N VAL A 4 3.40 -8.54 -0.13
CA VAL A 4 3.09 -9.40 -1.29
C VAL A 4 2.51 -10.73 -0.82
N GLY A 5 2.99 -11.25 0.33
CA GLY A 5 2.51 -12.52 0.88
C GLY A 5 2.88 -13.71 0.01
N CYS A 6 4.16 -13.86 -0.36
CA CYS A 6 4.63 -14.99 -1.15
C CYS A 6 4.48 -16.30 -0.36
N GLY A 7 3.90 -17.33 -0.98
CA GLY A 7 3.84 -18.67 -0.40
C GLY A 7 5.20 -19.35 -0.43
N VAL A 8 5.51 -20.07 0.65
CA VAL A 8 6.76 -20.81 0.83
C VAL A 8 6.46 -22.24 1.26
N ASP A 9 7.18 -23.19 0.70
CA ASP A 9 7.19 -24.58 1.14
C ASP A 9 8.49 -24.81 1.92
N ILE A 10 8.37 -25.28 3.16
CA ILE A 10 9.50 -25.53 4.06
C ILE A 10 9.65 -27.03 4.28
N THR A 11 10.84 -27.55 3.98
CA THR A 11 11.19 -28.93 4.32
C THR A 11 11.70 -28.99 5.75
N THR A 12 11.16 -29.91 6.54
CA THR A 12 11.60 -30.14 7.92
C THR A 12 12.18 -31.54 8.10
N VAL A 13 13.32 -31.64 8.76
CA VAL A 13 13.93 -32.91 9.18
C VAL A 13 14.03 -32.92 10.70
N ASN A 14 13.41 -33.91 11.35
CA ASN A 14 13.35 -34.00 12.82
C ASN A 14 12.82 -32.72 13.51
N GLY A 15 11.85 -32.06 12.89
CA GLY A 15 11.26 -30.81 13.42
C GLY A 15 12.10 -29.55 13.19
N VAL A 16 13.25 -29.64 12.52
CA VAL A 16 14.09 -28.51 12.14
C VAL A 16 13.86 -28.17 10.67
N ALA A 17 13.61 -26.90 10.37
CA ALA A 17 13.52 -26.42 8.99
C ALA A 17 14.91 -26.45 8.33
N THR A 18 15.04 -27.20 7.24
CA THR A 18 16.34 -27.45 6.57
C THR A 18 16.42 -26.86 5.17
N ASP A 19 15.29 -26.70 4.49
CA ASP A 19 15.23 -26.16 3.14
C ASP A 19 13.94 -25.39 2.91
N LEU A 20 13.96 -24.45 1.97
CA LEU A 20 12.84 -23.59 1.63
C LEU A 20 12.79 -23.32 0.14
N SER A 21 11.59 -23.39 -0.43
CA SER A 21 11.33 -23.00 -1.82
C SER A 21 10.06 -22.15 -1.90
N GLY A 22 9.89 -21.42 -3.00
CA GLY A 22 8.63 -20.73 -3.27
C GLY A 22 7.57 -21.75 -3.67
N SER A 23 6.37 -21.62 -3.09
CA SER A 23 5.28 -22.54 -3.39
C SER A 23 4.73 -22.30 -4.80
N GLN A 24 4.72 -23.35 -5.63
CA GLN A 24 4.40 -23.26 -7.06
C GLN A 24 2.93 -22.91 -7.32
N SER A 25 2.02 -23.40 -6.47
CA SER A 25 0.58 -23.16 -6.58
C SER A 25 0.13 -21.84 -5.97
N HIS A 26 1.01 -21.13 -5.25
CA HIS A 26 0.63 -19.94 -4.53
C HIS A 26 0.46 -18.73 -5.48
N PRO A 27 -0.74 -18.11 -5.55
CA PRO A 27 -1.08 -17.15 -6.60
C PRO A 27 -0.27 -15.85 -6.54
N ALA A 28 0.24 -15.48 -5.36
CA ALA A 28 1.04 -14.26 -5.22
C ALA A 28 2.38 -14.33 -5.96
N ASN A 29 3.02 -15.50 -6.00
CA ASN A 29 4.40 -15.63 -6.42
C ASN A 29 4.70 -16.74 -7.43
N LEU A 30 3.81 -17.72 -7.62
CA LEU A 30 3.97 -18.78 -8.63
C LEU A 30 5.37 -19.44 -8.56
N GLY A 31 5.78 -19.82 -7.34
CA GLY A 31 7.09 -20.42 -7.07
C GLY A 31 8.27 -19.45 -6.95
N LYS A 32 8.12 -18.18 -7.30
CA LYS A 32 9.22 -17.19 -7.23
C LYS A 32 9.45 -16.69 -5.80
N LEU A 33 10.69 -16.34 -5.47
CA LEU A 33 11.05 -15.65 -4.23
C LEU A 33 12.09 -14.56 -4.52
N CYS A 34 12.05 -13.47 -3.75
CA CYS A 34 13.14 -12.50 -3.73
C CYS A 34 14.24 -12.93 -2.75
N VAL A 35 15.38 -12.23 -2.76
CA VAL A 35 16.53 -12.53 -1.87
C VAL A 35 16.14 -12.59 -0.39
N LYS A 36 15.17 -11.78 0.07
CA LYS A 36 14.68 -11.85 1.45
C LYS A 36 13.96 -13.20 1.67
N GLY A 37 13.08 -13.57 0.74
CA GLY A 37 12.30 -14.80 0.77
C GLY A 37 13.15 -16.06 0.80
N SER A 38 14.15 -16.14 -0.07
CA SER A 38 15.06 -17.30 -0.17
C SER A 38 15.91 -17.51 1.08
N ASN A 39 16.18 -16.45 1.85
CA ASN A 39 16.99 -16.51 3.08
C ASN A 39 16.13 -16.50 4.37
N LEU A 40 14.84 -16.88 4.29
CA LEU A 40 13.94 -16.87 5.44
C LEU A 40 14.43 -17.75 6.60
N LEU A 41 15.05 -18.89 6.32
CA LEU A 41 15.54 -19.80 7.36
C LEU A 41 16.66 -19.20 8.22
N GLU A 42 17.41 -18.22 7.72
CA GLU A 42 18.45 -17.55 8.49
C GLU A 42 17.86 -16.71 9.64
N THR A 43 16.60 -16.27 9.51
CA THR A 43 15.92 -15.41 10.51
C THR A 43 15.38 -16.18 11.71
N ILE A 44 15.33 -17.51 11.63
CA ILE A 44 14.84 -18.38 12.72
C ILE A 44 15.98 -18.97 13.56
N SER A 45 17.22 -18.52 13.36
CA SER A 45 18.37 -18.91 14.17
C SER A 45 18.13 -18.67 15.68
N PRO A 46 18.67 -19.52 16.57
CA PRO A 46 18.68 -19.26 18.00
C PRO A 46 19.68 -18.17 18.40
N ASP A 47 20.65 -17.84 17.54
CA ASP A 47 21.65 -16.81 17.85
C ASP A 47 21.00 -15.43 18.03
N GLY A 48 21.34 -14.75 19.13
CA GLY A 48 20.72 -13.49 19.52
C GLY A 48 19.22 -13.54 19.90
N ARG A 49 18.60 -14.74 19.97
CA ARG A 49 17.18 -14.88 20.32
C ARG A 49 16.96 -14.68 21.82
N LEU A 50 15.94 -13.90 22.18
CA LEU A 50 15.49 -13.80 23.56
C LEU A 50 14.76 -15.09 23.97
N LEU A 51 15.40 -15.91 24.80
CA LEU A 51 14.88 -17.21 25.25
C LEU A 51 14.22 -17.18 26.63
N THR A 52 14.50 -16.14 27.43
CA THR A 52 14.00 -16.00 28.80
C THR A 52 13.44 -14.60 29.00
N PRO A 53 12.28 -14.44 29.66
CA PRO A 53 11.78 -13.13 30.07
C PRO A 53 12.81 -12.36 30.91
N GLN A 54 12.78 -11.03 30.81
CA GLN A 54 13.63 -10.16 31.60
C GLN A 54 12.84 -8.99 32.20
N ILE A 55 13.15 -8.65 33.45
CA ILE A 55 12.68 -7.44 34.14
C ILE A 55 13.92 -6.63 34.51
N ASN A 56 14.02 -5.39 34.03
CA ASN A 56 15.19 -4.52 34.26
C ASN A 56 16.54 -5.18 33.88
N ASN A 57 16.56 -5.91 32.76
CA ASN A 57 17.71 -6.70 32.26
C ASN A 57 18.11 -7.90 33.14
N GLU A 58 17.29 -8.29 34.10
CA GLU A 58 17.49 -9.50 34.90
C GLU A 58 16.52 -10.60 34.48
N ALA A 59 17.00 -11.84 34.39
CA ALA A 59 16.19 -12.98 33.99
C ALA A 59 15.06 -13.27 35.01
N ALA A 60 13.86 -13.56 34.50
CA ALA A 60 12.68 -13.86 35.31
C ALA A 60 11.89 -15.04 34.74
N SER A 61 11.07 -15.69 35.57
CA SER A 61 10.13 -16.71 35.10
C SER A 61 8.95 -16.06 34.36
N TRP A 62 8.20 -16.85 33.60
CA TRP A 62 6.97 -16.40 32.94
C TRP A 62 5.91 -15.96 33.96
N GLU A 63 5.76 -16.70 35.05
CA GLU A 63 4.82 -16.38 36.14
C GLU A 63 5.18 -15.04 36.78
N ALA A 64 6.46 -14.83 37.12
CA ALA A 64 6.93 -13.57 37.70
C ALA A 64 6.74 -12.38 36.74
N SER A 65 7.04 -12.58 35.44
CA SER A 65 6.97 -11.53 34.43
C SER A 65 5.53 -11.11 34.12
N THR A 66 4.64 -12.08 33.94
CA THR A 66 3.21 -11.80 33.68
C THR A 66 2.53 -11.20 34.89
N ALA A 67 2.83 -11.68 36.11
CA ALA A 67 2.34 -11.07 37.35
C ALA A 67 2.85 -9.62 37.52
N TYR A 68 4.12 -9.36 37.22
CA TYR A 68 4.68 -8.02 37.26
C TYR A 68 3.97 -7.05 36.32
N VAL A 69 3.75 -7.45 35.05
CA VAL A 69 3.03 -6.62 34.07
C VAL A 69 1.60 -6.37 34.53
N ALA A 70 0.88 -7.41 34.98
CA ALA A 70 -0.49 -7.28 35.45
C ALA A 70 -0.62 -6.34 36.66
N ASP A 71 0.26 -6.48 37.67
CA ASP A 71 0.29 -5.61 38.84
C ASP A 71 0.54 -4.14 38.47
N LYS A 72 1.50 -3.88 37.57
CA LYS A 72 1.80 -2.52 37.11
C LYS A 72 0.65 -1.89 36.35
N PHE A 73 0.03 -2.64 35.42
CA PHE A 73 -1.14 -2.17 34.69
C PHE A 73 -2.30 -1.85 35.65
N ASN A 74 -2.64 -2.78 36.55
CA ASN A 74 -3.73 -2.58 37.50
C ASN A 74 -3.52 -1.36 38.39
N LYS A 75 -2.31 -1.16 38.93
CA LYS A 75 -1.98 0.02 39.76
C LYS A 75 -2.13 1.33 38.99
N ILE A 76 -1.63 1.38 37.75
CA ILE A 76 -1.75 2.58 36.90
C ILE A 76 -3.22 2.86 36.57
N ILE A 77 -3.98 1.82 36.22
CA ILE A 77 -5.41 1.93 35.89
C ILE A 77 -6.23 2.37 37.11
N GLU A 78 -5.96 1.82 38.29
CA GLU A 78 -6.63 2.21 39.54
C GLU A 78 -6.36 3.69 39.89
N GLN A 79 -5.12 4.15 39.69
CA GLN A 79 -4.71 5.50 40.04
C GLN A 79 -5.11 6.56 38.99
N HIS A 80 -5.09 6.21 37.70
CA HIS A 80 -5.16 7.18 36.60
C HIS A 80 -6.25 6.87 35.56
N GLY A 81 -6.99 5.78 35.74
CA GLY A 81 -8.01 5.32 34.80
C GLY A 81 -7.47 4.47 33.64
N PRO A 82 -8.36 3.84 32.86
CA PRO A 82 -7.99 2.90 31.81
C PRO A 82 -7.18 3.53 30.67
N ASP A 83 -7.37 4.82 30.39
CA ASP A 83 -6.63 5.52 29.33
C ASP A 83 -5.19 5.91 29.71
N ALA A 84 -4.74 5.56 30.92
CA ALA A 84 -3.35 5.75 31.33
C ALA A 84 -2.40 4.64 30.84
N VAL A 85 -2.95 3.59 30.21
CA VAL A 85 -2.17 2.50 29.59
C VAL A 85 -2.41 2.45 28.09
N ALA A 86 -1.48 1.86 27.35
CA ALA A 86 -1.57 1.74 25.90
C ALA A 86 -0.87 0.47 25.41
N PHE A 87 -1.36 -0.06 24.28
CA PHE A 87 -0.69 -1.11 23.51
C PHE A 87 -0.19 -0.57 22.18
N TYR A 88 1.07 -0.83 21.87
CA TYR A 88 1.62 -0.60 20.54
C TYR A 88 1.99 -1.94 19.91
N VAL A 89 1.12 -2.45 19.03
CA VAL A 89 1.29 -3.76 18.40
C VAL A 89 1.80 -3.62 16.96
N SER A 90 1.78 -4.68 16.15
CA SER A 90 2.45 -4.69 14.84
C SER A 90 1.58 -5.33 13.76
N GLY A 91 1.61 -4.80 12.54
CA GLY A 91 1.08 -5.47 11.33
C GLY A 91 1.89 -6.67 10.87
N GLN A 92 2.63 -7.32 11.78
CA GLN A 92 3.44 -8.51 11.56
C GLN A 92 3.09 -9.64 12.53
N ILE A 93 2.15 -9.41 13.46
CA ILE A 93 1.59 -10.48 14.30
C ILE A 93 0.46 -11.19 13.56
N LEU A 94 0.04 -12.34 14.08
CA LEU A 94 -1.07 -13.09 13.51
C LEU A 94 -2.40 -12.35 13.74
N THR A 95 -3.37 -12.58 12.86
CA THR A 95 -4.70 -11.95 12.97
C THR A 95 -5.38 -12.34 14.28
N GLU A 96 -5.18 -13.57 14.75
CA GLU A 96 -5.67 -14.05 16.04
C GLU A 96 -5.05 -13.30 17.22
N ASP A 97 -3.74 -13.04 17.18
CA ASP A 97 -3.05 -12.25 18.21
C ASP A 97 -3.56 -10.82 18.24
N TYR A 98 -3.78 -10.23 17.05
CA TYR A 98 -4.34 -8.89 16.89
C TYR A 98 -5.74 -8.79 17.48
N TYR A 99 -6.57 -9.81 17.27
CA TYR A 99 -7.90 -9.93 17.83
C TYR A 99 -7.87 -10.05 19.36
N VAL A 100 -7.00 -10.91 19.91
CA VAL A 100 -6.85 -11.08 21.37
C VAL A 100 -6.38 -9.79 22.03
N ALA A 101 -5.40 -9.09 21.45
CA ALA A 101 -4.91 -7.82 21.96
C ALA A 101 -6.02 -6.75 21.99
N ASN A 102 -6.81 -6.64 20.91
CA ASN A 102 -7.96 -5.73 20.87
C ASN A 102 -9.03 -6.10 21.89
N LYS A 103 -9.35 -7.39 22.03
CA LYS A 103 -10.33 -7.87 23.00
C LYS A 103 -9.91 -7.54 24.42
N LEU A 104 -8.63 -7.72 24.77
CA LEU A 104 -8.10 -7.38 26.08
C LEU A 104 -8.22 -5.88 26.37
N ILE A 105 -7.65 -5.02 25.52
CA ILE A 105 -7.58 -3.59 25.84
C ILE A 105 -8.92 -2.87 25.70
N LYS A 106 -9.69 -3.15 24.64
CA LYS A 106 -10.98 -2.49 24.41
C LYS A 106 -12.10 -3.11 25.23
N GLY A 107 -12.08 -4.44 25.39
CA GLY A 107 -13.17 -5.20 26.01
C GLY A 107 -13.06 -5.33 27.52
N TYR A 108 -11.85 -5.56 28.05
CA TYR A 108 -11.65 -5.79 29.49
C TYR A 108 -11.03 -4.60 30.22
N ILE A 109 -10.01 -3.98 29.64
CA ILE A 109 -9.40 -2.77 30.22
C ILE A 109 -10.32 -1.56 30.00
N GLY A 110 -11.02 -1.52 28.87
CA GLY A 110 -11.94 -0.42 28.54
C GLY A 110 -11.24 0.82 27.99
N SER A 111 -10.06 0.67 27.39
CA SER A 111 -9.34 1.75 26.71
C SER A 111 -9.29 1.54 25.20
N ALA A 112 -9.35 2.65 24.46
CA ALA A 112 -9.14 2.66 23.01
C ALA A 112 -7.66 2.84 22.62
N ASN A 113 -6.75 2.96 23.59
CA ASN A 113 -5.32 3.23 23.39
C ASN A 113 -4.54 2.02 22.86
N ILE A 114 -4.91 1.56 21.67
CA ILE A 114 -4.18 0.56 20.91
C ILE A 114 -3.93 1.08 19.51
N ASP A 115 -2.67 1.04 19.08
CA ASP A 115 -2.29 1.39 17.72
C ASP A 115 -1.12 0.52 17.26
N THR A 116 -0.74 0.64 15.99
CA THR A 116 0.32 -0.19 15.40
C THR A 116 1.28 0.56 14.51
N ASN A 117 2.41 -0.07 14.20
CA ASN A 117 3.31 0.41 13.16
C ASN A 117 2.62 0.58 11.79
N SER A 118 1.50 -0.09 11.53
CA SER A 118 0.68 0.10 10.33
C SER A 118 0.09 1.53 10.24
N ARG A 119 -0.05 2.24 11.37
CA ARG A 119 -0.42 3.68 11.42
C ARG A 119 0.46 4.51 10.51
N LEU A 120 1.78 4.28 10.59
CA LEU A 120 2.81 5.00 9.85
C LEU A 120 2.90 4.58 8.37
N CYS A 121 2.04 3.65 7.93
CA CYS A 121 2.16 2.98 6.64
C CYS A 121 0.88 3.08 5.80
N MET A 122 -0.25 2.60 6.33
CA MET A 122 -1.47 2.40 5.54
C MET A 122 -2.61 3.37 5.87
N SER A 123 -2.53 4.13 6.97
CA SER A 123 -3.66 4.95 7.44
C SER A 123 -4.21 5.92 6.40
N SER A 124 -3.33 6.51 5.57
CA SER A 124 -3.74 7.41 4.50
C SER A 124 -4.59 6.69 3.43
N ALA A 125 -4.18 5.49 3.02
CA ALA A 125 -4.92 4.68 2.06
C ALA A 125 -6.26 4.20 2.65
N VAL A 126 -6.28 3.74 3.90
CA VAL A 126 -7.51 3.32 4.61
C VAL A 126 -8.54 4.45 4.65
N ALA A 127 -8.10 5.64 5.06
CA ALA A 127 -8.98 6.80 5.13
C ALA A 127 -9.49 7.21 3.73
N ALA A 128 -8.63 7.16 2.71
CA ALA A 128 -9.01 7.48 1.35
C ALA A 128 -10.04 6.49 0.79
N TYR A 129 -9.81 5.18 0.91
CA TYR A 129 -10.76 4.16 0.45
C TYR A 129 -12.10 4.26 1.18
N LYS A 130 -12.11 4.48 2.50
CA LYS A 130 -13.36 4.71 3.23
C LYS A 130 -14.09 5.96 2.75
N ARG A 131 -13.37 7.05 2.49
CA ARG A 131 -13.95 8.31 1.99
C ARG A 131 -14.54 8.17 0.59
N SER A 132 -13.91 7.39 -0.30
CA SER A 132 -14.33 7.28 -1.70
C SER A 132 -15.21 6.08 -2.02
N LEU A 133 -14.98 4.93 -1.36
CA LEU A 133 -15.61 3.65 -1.65
C LEU A 133 -16.45 3.10 -0.48
N GLY A 134 -16.43 3.76 0.69
CA GLY A 134 -17.18 3.35 1.87
C GLY A 134 -16.57 2.18 2.67
N SER A 135 -15.54 1.51 2.14
CA SER A 135 -14.86 0.39 2.82
C SER A 135 -13.35 0.44 2.60
N ASP A 136 -12.61 -0.18 3.52
CA ASP A 136 -11.16 -0.37 3.41
C ASP A 136 -10.84 -1.58 2.51
N THR A 137 -11.26 -1.49 1.25
CA THR A 137 -11.14 -2.57 0.28
C THR A 137 -10.36 -2.09 -0.94
N VAL A 138 -9.28 -2.80 -1.25
CA VAL A 138 -8.51 -2.56 -2.48
C VAL A 138 -9.29 -3.15 -3.65
N PRO A 139 -9.66 -2.36 -4.68
CA PRO A 139 -10.51 -2.83 -5.78
C PRO A 139 -9.74 -3.59 -6.88
N CYS A 140 -8.53 -4.06 -6.57
CA CYS A 140 -7.61 -4.71 -7.51
C CYS A 140 -7.02 -5.99 -6.90
N ASN A 141 -6.59 -6.90 -7.77
CA ASN A 141 -5.79 -8.08 -7.43
C ASN A 141 -4.45 -8.05 -8.18
N TYR A 142 -3.60 -9.07 -7.98
CA TYR A 142 -2.28 -9.08 -8.60
C TYR A 142 -2.31 -9.41 -10.10
N GLU A 143 -3.32 -10.15 -10.57
CA GLU A 143 -3.53 -10.47 -11.98
C GLU A 143 -3.83 -9.20 -12.81
N ASP A 144 -4.42 -8.18 -12.20
CA ASP A 144 -4.66 -6.88 -12.86
C ASP A 144 -3.35 -6.22 -13.34
N LEU A 145 -2.22 -6.48 -12.68
CA LEU A 145 -0.90 -5.98 -13.08
C LEU A 145 -0.42 -6.57 -14.41
N GLU A 146 -0.99 -7.70 -14.84
CA GLU A 146 -0.57 -8.44 -16.02
C GLU A 146 -1.44 -8.15 -17.24
N VAL A 147 -2.66 -7.65 -17.03
CA VAL A 147 -3.68 -7.47 -18.08
C VAL A 147 -4.06 -6.01 -18.31
N THR A 148 -3.41 -5.05 -17.64
CA THR A 148 -3.65 -3.61 -17.85
C THR A 148 -3.02 -3.11 -19.15
N ASP A 149 -3.53 -1.99 -19.70
CA ASP A 149 -2.94 -1.31 -20.85
C ASP A 149 -1.96 -0.20 -20.41
N LEU A 150 -2.17 0.35 -19.21
CA LEU A 150 -1.35 1.39 -18.60
C LEU A 150 -1.10 1.08 -17.12
N LEU A 151 0.16 0.88 -16.78
CA LEU A 151 0.61 0.74 -15.40
C LEU A 151 1.30 2.03 -14.94
N VAL A 152 0.72 2.69 -13.93
CA VAL A 152 1.23 3.93 -13.35
C VAL A 152 1.77 3.63 -11.96
N LEU A 153 3.09 3.63 -11.78
CA LEU A 153 3.72 3.46 -10.47
C LEU A 153 3.96 4.83 -9.82
N ILE A 154 3.34 5.07 -8.67
CA ILE A 154 3.31 6.39 -8.02
C ILE A 154 3.99 6.30 -6.65
N GLY A 155 5.16 6.92 -6.54
CA GLY A 155 5.96 6.90 -5.31
C GLY A 155 6.27 5.47 -4.81
N SER A 156 6.41 4.52 -5.73
CA SER A 156 6.57 3.09 -5.45
C SER A 156 7.83 2.54 -6.11
N ASN A 157 8.82 2.17 -5.30
CA ASN A 157 10.05 1.51 -5.74
C ASN A 157 9.89 -0.03 -5.68
N ALA A 158 8.93 -0.53 -6.46
CA ALA A 158 8.49 -1.93 -6.45
C ALA A 158 9.64 -2.93 -6.68
N ALA A 159 10.67 -2.54 -7.44
CA ALA A 159 11.85 -3.37 -7.67
C ALA A 159 12.55 -3.81 -6.38
N TRP A 160 12.49 -2.98 -5.33
CA TRP A 160 13.11 -3.25 -4.03
C TRP A 160 12.08 -3.64 -2.96
N THR A 161 10.92 -2.99 -2.97
CA THR A 161 9.91 -3.11 -1.90
C THR A 161 8.95 -4.28 -2.14
N HIS A 162 8.64 -4.60 -3.40
CA HIS A 162 7.71 -5.66 -3.80
C HIS A 162 8.25 -6.47 -4.98
N PRO A 163 9.45 -7.09 -4.88
CA PRO A 163 10.20 -7.54 -6.05
C PRO A 163 9.49 -8.62 -6.88
N VAL A 164 8.70 -9.49 -6.24
CA VAL A 164 7.95 -10.54 -6.95
C VAL A 164 6.85 -9.94 -7.81
N LEU A 165 6.12 -8.92 -7.33
CA LEU A 165 5.15 -8.20 -8.15
C LEU A 165 5.85 -7.42 -9.26
N PHE A 166 7.00 -6.81 -8.98
CA PHE A 166 7.80 -6.14 -10.02
C PHE A 166 8.23 -7.12 -11.13
N GLN A 167 8.63 -8.35 -10.80
CA GLN A 167 8.92 -9.38 -11.80
C GLN A 167 7.69 -9.78 -12.62
N ARG A 168 6.48 -9.76 -12.03
CA ARG A 168 5.22 -9.98 -12.77
C ARG A 168 4.95 -8.82 -13.75
N MET A 169 5.14 -7.58 -13.32
CA MET A 169 5.03 -6.38 -14.17
C MET A 169 6.03 -6.42 -15.34
N GLN A 170 7.26 -6.87 -15.08
CA GLN A 170 8.28 -7.03 -16.13
C GLN A 170 7.87 -8.08 -17.16
N ALA A 171 7.44 -9.26 -16.70
CA ALA A 171 6.96 -10.32 -17.59
C ALA A 171 5.75 -9.88 -18.42
N ALA A 172 4.84 -9.10 -17.84
CA ALA A 172 3.67 -8.56 -18.55
C ALA A 172 4.08 -7.61 -19.69
N LYS A 173 5.06 -6.74 -19.45
CA LYS A 173 5.60 -5.83 -20.46
C LYS A 173 6.40 -6.54 -21.55
N ASP A 174 7.16 -7.58 -21.19
CA ASP A 174 7.88 -8.41 -22.16
C ASP A 174 6.89 -9.17 -23.06
N ALA A 175 5.77 -9.65 -22.49
CA ALA A 175 4.71 -10.35 -23.23
C ALA A 175 3.84 -9.40 -24.07
N ASN A 176 3.70 -8.13 -23.66
CA ASN A 176 2.90 -7.12 -24.34
C ASN A 176 3.68 -5.80 -24.51
N PRO A 177 4.38 -5.59 -25.64
CA PRO A 177 5.09 -4.34 -25.92
C PRO A 177 4.20 -3.09 -25.93
N ASN A 178 2.87 -3.25 -26.09
CA ASN A 178 1.92 -2.14 -26.08
C ASN A 178 1.56 -1.66 -24.67
N LEU A 179 1.78 -2.48 -23.63
CA LEU A 179 1.63 -2.05 -22.23
C LEU A 179 2.52 -0.84 -22.00
N LYS A 180 1.94 0.29 -21.58
CA LYS A 180 2.69 1.48 -21.19
C LYS A 180 2.93 1.51 -19.69
N ILE A 181 4.16 1.84 -19.31
CA ILE A 181 4.57 1.96 -17.91
C ILE A 181 5.02 3.39 -17.64
N VAL A 182 4.34 4.03 -16.71
CA VAL A 182 4.67 5.37 -16.23
C VAL A 182 5.16 5.26 -14.79
N VAL A 183 6.30 5.89 -14.49
CA VAL A 183 6.82 5.98 -13.12
C VAL A 183 6.85 7.43 -12.69
N ILE A 184 6.08 7.74 -11.65
CA ILE A 184 5.98 9.06 -11.03
C ILE A 184 6.71 8.98 -9.69
N ASP A 185 7.92 9.52 -9.62
CA ASP A 185 8.77 9.46 -8.42
C ASP A 185 9.74 10.64 -8.46
N PRO A 186 9.94 11.40 -7.36
CA PRO A 186 10.95 12.46 -7.30
C PRO A 186 12.38 11.95 -7.58
N ARG A 187 12.64 10.67 -7.31
CA ARG A 187 13.93 10.03 -7.52
C ARG A 187 13.84 8.99 -8.64
N LYS A 188 14.88 8.94 -9.47
CA LYS A 188 15.01 7.89 -10.48
C LYS A 188 15.45 6.59 -9.80
N SER A 189 14.46 5.79 -9.38
CA SER A 189 14.66 4.48 -8.75
C SER A 189 14.93 3.38 -9.79
N ALA A 190 15.31 2.18 -9.34
CA ALA A 190 15.45 1.02 -10.23
C ALA A 190 14.12 0.68 -10.94
N THR A 191 12.98 0.97 -10.33
CA THR A 191 11.67 0.86 -10.98
C THR A 191 11.52 1.84 -12.15
N ALA A 192 12.06 3.07 -12.04
CA ALA A 192 12.00 4.08 -13.09
C ALA A 192 12.84 3.73 -14.34
N GLU A 193 13.85 2.88 -14.22
CA GLU A 193 14.67 2.42 -15.36
C GLU A 193 13.88 1.55 -16.34
N PHE A 194 12.77 0.97 -15.89
CA PHE A 194 11.87 0.13 -16.68
C PHE A 194 10.70 0.91 -17.32
N ALA A 195 10.56 2.20 -17.01
CA ALA A 195 9.42 2.98 -17.45
C ALA A 195 9.52 3.39 -18.93
N ASP A 196 8.39 3.36 -19.65
CA ASP A 196 8.27 4.06 -20.94
C ASP A 196 8.30 5.58 -20.74
N LEU A 197 7.79 6.06 -19.59
CA LEU A 197 7.80 7.47 -19.21
C LEU A 197 8.12 7.62 -17.71
N TYR A 198 9.13 8.42 -17.40
CA TYR A 198 9.49 8.79 -16.03
C TYR A 198 9.17 10.26 -15.78
N ILE A 199 8.43 10.54 -14.70
CA ILE A 199 7.97 11.88 -14.32
C ILE A 199 8.59 12.26 -12.97
N PRO A 200 9.68 13.05 -12.95
CA PRO A 200 10.39 13.44 -11.74
C PRO A 200 9.70 14.60 -11.01
N ILE A 201 8.50 14.37 -10.47
CA ILE A 201 7.76 15.42 -9.79
C ILE A 201 8.49 15.97 -8.55
N LYS A 202 8.29 17.25 -8.25
CA LYS A 202 8.64 17.82 -6.94
C LYS A 202 7.87 17.09 -5.84
N ALA A 203 8.55 16.77 -4.74
CA ALA A 203 7.93 16.06 -3.63
C ALA A 203 6.69 16.82 -3.12
N GLY A 204 5.54 16.14 -3.06
CA GLY A 204 4.28 16.71 -2.59
C GLY A 204 3.38 17.32 -3.66
N SER A 205 3.80 17.37 -4.93
CA SER A 205 2.97 17.92 -6.01
C SER A 205 1.98 16.92 -6.62
N ASP A 206 1.88 15.70 -6.07
CA ASP A 206 1.05 14.61 -6.60
C ASP A 206 -0.42 15.01 -6.75
N VAL A 207 -0.98 15.72 -5.76
CA VAL A 207 -2.38 16.20 -5.79
C VAL A 207 -2.62 17.09 -7.01
N SER A 208 -1.66 17.96 -7.34
CA SER A 208 -1.78 18.85 -8.50
C SER A 208 -1.68 18.07 -9.81
N LEU A 209 -0.79 17.07 -9.88
CA LEU A 209 -0.66 16.20 -11.04
C LEU A 209 -1.96 15.42 -11.33
N PHE A 210 -2.59 14.83 -10.31
CA PHE A 210 -3.81 14.05 -10.51
C PHE A 210 -5.07 14.90 -10.67
N ASN A 211 -5.15 16.08 -10.03
CA ASN A 211 -6.23 17.03 -10.33
C ASN A 211 -6.11 17.58 -11.77
N GLY A 212 -4.89 17.83 -12.25
CA GLY A 212 -4.65 18.17 -13.65
C GLY A 212 -5.04 17.05 -14.61
N LEU A 213 -4.77 15.79 -14.25
CA LEU A 213 -5.22 14.63 -15.03
C LEU A 213 -6.75 14.62 -15.14
N LEU A 214 -7.45 14.80 -14.02
CA LEU A 214 -8.91 14.84 -14.02
C LEU A 214 -9.45 15.99 -14.87
N ASN A 215 -8.88 17.19 -14.76
CA ASN A 215 -9.25 18.33 -15.60
C ASN A 215 -9.03 18.03 -17.10
N TYR A 216 -7.88 17.43 -17.44
CA TYR A 216 -7.59 17.00 -18.81
C TYR A 216 -8.62 16.01 -19.33
N LEU A 217 -8.97 14.98 -18.54
CA LEU A 217 -9.96 13.97 -18.91
C LEU A 217 -11.34 14.60 -19.18
N ILE A 218 -11.75 15.57 -18.36
CA ILE A 218 -13.00 16.33 -18.56
C ILE A 218 -12.94 17.12 -19.87
N LYS A 219 -11.86 17.89 -20.10
CA LYS A 219 -11.70 18.73 -21.31
C LYS A 219 -11.66 17.92 -22.61
N GLN A 220 -11.12 16.70 -22.56
CA GLN A 220 -11.05 15.80 -23.71
C GLN A 220 -12.29 14.91 -23.87
N ASN A 221 -13.34 15.09 -23.04
CA ASN A 221 -14.50 14.20 -22.99
C ASN A 221 -14.11 12.71 -22.83
N ALA A 222 -13.04 12.44 -22.08
CA ALA A 222 -12.49 11.11 -21.83
C ALA A 222 -12.95 10.53 -20.47
N ILE A 223 -14.06 11.07 -19.94
CA ILE A 223 -14.76 10.57 -18.74
C ILE A 223 -15.90 9.64 -19.13
N SER A 224 -16.32 8.79 -18.20
CA SER A 224 -17.50 7.93 -18.36
C SER A 224 -18.71 8.58 -17.67
N GLU A 225 -19.45 9.40 -18.42
CA GLU A 225 -20.67 10.06 -17.91
C GLU A 225 -21.68 9.02 -17.36
N GLU A 226 -21.86 7.88 -18.06
CA GLU A 226 -22.74 6.79 -17.59
C GLU A 226 -22.29 6.20 -16.23
N TYR A 227 -20.98 6.00 -16.04
CA TYR A 227 -20.46 5.47 -14.78
C TYR A 227 -20.62 6.49 -13.65
N ILE A 228 -20.33 7.76 -13.93
CA ILE A 228 -20.45 8.86 -12.98
C ILE A 228 -21.91 8.99 -12.52
N GLU A 229 -22.87 9.07 -13.44
CA GLU A 229 -24.30 9.20 -13.11
C GLU A 229 -24.83 8.04 -12.26
N ARG A 230 -24.34 6.82 -12.51
CA ARG A 230 -24.84 5.61 -11.82
C ARG A 230 -24.16 5.33 -10.49
N TYR A 231 -22.87 5.63 -10.36
CA TYR A 231 -22.04 5.10 -9.27
C TYR A 231 -21.25 6.16 -8.50
N CYS A 232 -21.33 7.44 -8.88
CA CYS A 232 -20.61 8.52 -8.23
C CYS A 232 -21.55 9.61 -7.70
N GLU A 233 -21.07 10.36 -6.72
CA GLU A 233 -21.71 11.57 -6.21
C GLU A 233 -20.72 12.74 -6.16
N GLY A 234 -21.22 13.97 -6.10
CA GLY A 234 -20.36 15.16 -5.95
C GLY A 234 -19.47 15.49 -7.16
N PHE A 235 -19.75 14.93 -8.34
CA PHE A 235 -18.90 15.16 -9.52
C PHE A 235 -18.93 16.61 -10.00
N ASP A 236 -20.07 17.31 -9.96
CA ASP A 236 -20.15 18.72 -10.39
C ASP A 236 -19.23 19.64 -9.58
N LEU A 237 -19.19 19.45 -8.25
CA LEU A 237 -18.27 20.18 -7.38
C LEU A 237 -16.81 19.83 -7.70
N THR A 238 -16.55 18.54 -7.95
CA THR A 238 -15.21 18.06 -8.34
C THR A 238 -14.77 18.70 -9.66
N ARG A 239 -15.64 18.70 -10.68
CA ARG A 239 -15.45 19.30 -12.00
C ARG A 239 -15.08 20.79 -11.88
N ALA A 240 -15.86 21.56 -11.12
CA ALA A 240 -15.56 22.98 -10.86
C ALA A 240 -14.24 23.18 -10.08
N THR A 241 -13.91 22.27 -9.15
CA THR A 241 -12.70 22.38 -8.34
C THR A 241 -11.42 22.13 -9.14
N VAL A 242 -11.48 21.21 -10.12
CA VAL A 242 -10.30 20.85 -10.92
C VAL A 242 -10.05 21.77 -12.11
N GLU A 243 -11.00 22.61 -12.50
CA GLU A 243 -10.89 23.52 -13.65
C GLU A 243 -9.63 24.40 -13.61
N LYS A 244 -9.22 24.82 -12.40
CA LYS A 244 -8.01 25.63 -12.16
C LYS A 244 -6.68 24.89 -12.38
N TYR A 245 -6.68 23.57 -12.57
CA TYR A 245 -5.45 22.79 -12.75
C TYR A 245 -5.17 22.62 -14.23
N ASP A 246 -4.74 23.69 -14.88
CA ASP A 246 -4.31 23.66 -16.27
C ASP A 246 -2.88 23.11 -16.41
N LEU A 247 -2.57 22.57 -17.60
CA LEU A 247 -1.31 21.87 -17.86
C LEU A 247 -0.08 22.74 -17.56
N SER A 248 -0.13 24.04 -17.86
CA SER A 248 0.95 24.99 -17.55
C SER A 248 1.19 25.14 -16.06
N ASP A 249 0.13 25.28 -15.28
CA ASP A 249 0.21 25.47 -13.83
C ASP A 249 0.68 24.20 -13.14
N VAL A 250 0.16 23.05 -13.57
CA VAL A 250 0.58 21.74 -13.08
C VAL A 250 2.05 21.47 -13.39
N SER A 251 2.51 21.82 -14.61
CA SER A 251 3.92 21.76 -15.00
C SER A 251 4.82 22.56 -14.06
N GLN A 252 4.45 23.81 -13.77
CA GLN A 252 5.20 24.67 -12.86
C GLN A 252 5.24 24.12 -11.41
N ILE A 253 4.07 23.70 -10.89
CA ILE A 253 3.94 23.15 -9.54
C ILE A 253 4.74 21.85 -9.41
N CYS A 254 4.64 20.95 -10.38
CA CYS A 254 5.36 19.68 -10.39
C CYS A 254 6.85 19.86 -10.71
N GLY A 255 7.25 20.96 -11.35
CA GLY A 255 8.62 21.14 -11.84
C GLY A 255 8.99 20.15 -12.95
N VAL A 256 8.03 19.78 -13.80
CA VAL A 256 8.21 18.82 -14.89
C VAL A 256 7.71 19.44 -16.18
N GLU A 257 8.43 19.24 -17.28
CA GLU A 257 8.03 19.67 -18.62
C GLU A 257 6.59 19.25 -18.95
N SER A 258 5.83 20.20 -19.51
CA SER A 258 4.40 19.99 -19.80
C SER A 258 4.18 18.84 -20.78
N SER A 259 5.11 18.59 -21.70
CA SER A 259 5.05 17.50 -22.68
C SER A 259 5.05 16.12 -22.03
N HIS A 260 5.80 15.90 -20.95
CA HIS A 260 5.80 14.64 -20.21
C HIS A 260 4.48 14.44 -19.47
N ILE A 261 3.96 15.49 -18.83
CA ILE A 261 2.67 15.46 -18.13
C ILE A 261 1.54 15.19 -19.13
N GLU A 262 1.54 15.89 -20.26
CA GLU A 262 0.55 15.71 -21.33
C GLU A 262 0.60 14.29 -21.91
N THR A 263 1.80 13.74 -22.14
CA THR A 263 1.97 12.35 -22.60
C THR A 263 1.32 11.37 -21.63
N PHE A 264 1.55 11.53 -20.32
CA PHE A 264 0.89 10.71 -19.31
C PHE A 264 -0.63 10.86 -19.33
N TYR A 265 -1.13 12.09 -19.43
CA TYR A 265 -2.57 12.35 -19.48
C TYR A 265 -3.23 11.74 -20.72
N GLN A 266 -2.58 11.85 -21.88
CA GLN A 266 -3.01 11.22 -23.12
C GLN A 266 -3.03 9.69 -23.01
N TRP A 267 -1.99 9.07 -22.43
CA TRP A 267 -1.97 7.62 -22.23
C TRP A 267 -3.10 7.20 -21.29
N PHE A 268 -3.33 7.89 -20.19
CA PHE A 268 -4.43 7.55 -19.27
C PHE A 268 -5.81 7.73 -19.90
N ALA A 269 -6.00 8.78 -20.71
CA ALA A 269 -7.25 9.01 -21.45
C ALA A 269 -7.53 7.90 -22.47
N ASN A 270 -6.51 7.50 -23.23
CA ASN A 270 -6.66 6.58 -24.36
C ASN A 270 -6.63 5.10 -23.96
N SER A 271 -6.03 4.76 -22.82
CA SER A 271 -5.98 3.37 -22.35
C SER A 271 -7.36 2.89 -21.87
N PRO A 272 -7.90 1.77 -22.38
CA PRO A 272 -9.16 1.21 -21.91
C PRO A 272 -9.11 0.79 -20.42
N ASN A 273 -7.95 0.25 -20.01
CA ASN A 273 -7.67 -0.21 -18.66
C ASN A 273 -6.40 0.47 -18.12
N ALA A 274 -6.43 0.86 -16.84
CA ALA A 274 -5.25 1.45 -16.19
C ALA A 274 -5.19 1.02 -14.72
N ILE A 275 -3.98 0.68 -14.25
CA ILE A 275 -3.69 0.47 -12.84
C ILE A 275 -2.82 1.61 -12.32
N SER A 276 -3.27 2.26 -11.25
CA SER A 276 -2.43 3.17 -10.46
C SER A 276 -1.89 2.42 -9.25
N PHE A 277 -0.64 1.98 -9.31
CA PHE A 277 0.03 1.22 -8.26
C PHE A 277 0.86 2.15 -7.36
N TYR A 278 0.48 2.30 -6.09
CA TYR A 278 1.10 3.29 -5.20
C TYR A 278 1.38 2.74 -3.80
N SER A 279 2.35 3.36 -3.12
CA SER A 279 2.77 2.95 -1.78
C SER A 279 3.19 4.15 -0.92
N GLN A 280 4.29 4.05 -0.18
CA GLN A 280 4.67 5.02 0.85
C GLN A 280 4.97 6.42 0.33
N GLY A 281 5.40 6.60 -0.92
CA GLY A 281 5.57 7.96 -1.48
C GLY A 281 4.27 8.77 -1.53
N VAL A 282 3.12 8.07 -1.58
CA VAL A 282 1.79 8.66 -1.45
C VAL A 282 1.35 8.69 0.01
N ASN A 283 1.43 7.55 0.70
CA ASN A 283 0.84 7.39 2.03
C ASN A 283 1.55 8.20 3.13
N GLN A 284 2.88 8.28 3.11
CA GLN A 284 3.69 8.98 4.11
C GLN A 284 3.83 10.47 3.76
N SER A 285 2.70 11.16 3.86
CA SER A 285 2.62 12.58 3.55
C SER A 285 1.60 13.27 4.45
N ILE A 286 1.84 14.54 4.76
CA ILE A 286 0.86 15.42 5.41
C ILE A 286 -0.45 15.55 4.61
N GLN A 287 -0.41 15.24 3.31
CA GLN A 287 -1.56 15.24 2.40
C GLN A 287 -1.89 13.83 1.88
N GLY A 288 -1.45 12.77 2.57
CA GLY A 288 -1.50 11.40 2.04
C GLY A 288 -2.91 10.93 1.65
N VAL A 289 -3.92 11.26 2.47
CA VAL A 289 -5.32 10.93 2.18
C VAL A 289 -5.79 11.60 0.88
N ASP A 290 -5.52 12.90 0.73
CA ASP A 290 -5.95 13.66 -0.44
C ASP A 290 -5.20 13.23 -1.71
N LYS A 291 -3.93 12.83 -1.60
CA LYS A 291 -3.19 12.23 -2.73
C LYS A 291 -3.85 10.93 -3.20
N CYS A 292 -4.18 10.03 -2.27
CA CYS A 292 -4.89 8.79 -2.59
C CYS A 292 -6.25 9.09 -3.24
N ASN A 293 -7.04 10.02 -2.69
CA ASN A 293 -8.33 10.38 -3.28
C ASN A 293 -8.20 11.03 -4.66
N ALA A 294 -7.18 11.87 -4.91
CA ALA A 294 -6.93 12.45 -6.24
C ALA A 294 -6.66 11.36 -7.30
N ILE A 295 -5.91 10.31 -6.93
CA ILE A 295 -5.69 9.13 -7.78
C ILE A 295 -7.02 8.40 -8.02
N ILE A 296 -7.77 8.09 -6.95
CA ILE A 296 -9.04 7.35 -7.02
C ILE A 296 -10.07 8.08 -7.90
N ASN A 297 -10.17 9.41 -7.78
CA ASN A 297 -11.10 10.22 -8.55
C ASN A 297 -10.89 10.07 -10.07
N CYS A 298 -9.65 9.92 -10.54
CA CYS A 298 -9.36 9.69 -11.96
C CYS A 298 -9.90 8.34 -12.45
N HIS A 299 -9.84 7.30 -11.61
CA HIS A 299 -10.42 5.98 -11.93
C HIS A 299 -11.96 6.02 -11.92
N LEU A 300 -12.57 6.67 -10.91
CA LEU A 300 -14.02 6.83 -10.83
C LEU A 300 -14.57 7.62 -12.02
N ALA A 301 -13.94 8.76 -12.36
CA ALA A 301 -14.38 9.59 -13.47
C ALA A 301 -14.29 8.89 -14.83
N THR A 302 -13.45 7.86 -14.97
CA THR A 302 -13.25 7.14 -16.23
C THR A 302 -13.89 5.74 -16.23
N GLY A 303 -14.53 5.32 -15.14
CA GLY A 303 -15.03 3.95 -14.98
C GLY A 303 -13.92 2.89 -15.04
N LYS A 304 -12.67 3.25 -14.73
CA LYS A 304 -11.51 2.35 -14.70
C LYS A 304 -11.34 1.73 -13.31
N ILE A 305 -12.36 1.02 -12.85
CA ILE A 305 -12.38 0.33 -11.54
C ILE A 305 -13.39 -0.83 -11.60
N GLY A 306 -13.14 -1.91 -10.86
CA GLY A 306 -14.07 -3.05 -10.78
C GLY A 306 -14.13 -3.91 -12.05
N LYS A 307 -13.10 -3.80 -12.90
CA LYS A 307 -12.92 -4.62 -14.11
C LYS A 307 -11.45 -5.01 -14.24
N PRO A 308 -11.12 -6.12 -14.92
CA PRO A 308 -9.75 -6.60 -15.05
C PRO A 308 -8.77 -5.51 -15.57
N GLY A 309 -7.60 -5.43 -14.95
CA GLY A 309 -6.54 -4.48 -15.32
C GLY A 309 -6.87 -3.03 -15.00
N SER A 310 -7.87 -2.76 -14.15
CA SER A 310 -8.34 -1.40 -13.87
C SER A 310 -8.55 -1.12 -12.39
N GLY A 311 -7.88 -0.08 -11.88
CA GLY A 311 -8.20 0.49 -10.57
C GLY A 311 -7.04 1.13 -9.82
N PRO A 312 -7.36 1.84 -8.73
CA PRO A 312 -6.38 2.37 -7.79
C PRO A 312 -5.90 1.26 -6.85
N PHE A 313 -4.63 0.88 -6.96
CA PHE A 313 -4.01 -0.21 -6.22
C PHE A 313 -2.98 0.33 -5.20
N SER A 314 -3.44 0.59 -3.97
CA SER A 314 -2.55 0.84 -2.82
C SER A 314 -1.90 -0.47 -2.37
N ILE A 315 -0.58 -0.63 -2.58
CA ILE A 315 0.13 -1.83 -2.13
C ILE A 315 0.59 -1.71 -0.67
N THR A 316 0.29 -2.74 0.11
CA THR A 316 0.61 -2.82 1.53
C THR A 316 2.08 -3.18 1.78
N GLY A 317 2.67 -2.53 2.79
CA GLY A 317 4.08 -2.74 3.18
C GLY A 317 4.29 -3.97 4.08
N PRO A 318 3.77 -4.00 5.32
CA PRO A 318 3.91 -5.14 6.24
C PRO A 318 3.14 -6.37 5.78
N THR A 319 3.55 -7.54 6.27
CA THR A 319 3.01 -8.86 5.88
C THR A 319 1.55 -9.06 6.27
N ASN A 320 1.11 -8.49 7.40
CA ASN A 320 -0.24 -8.62 7.91
C ASN A 320 -0.82 -7.27 8.37
N ALA A 321 -0.54 -6.19 7.63
CA ALA A 321 -1.16 -4.89 7.93
C ALA A 321 -2.62 -4.80 7.46
N MET A 322 -3.06 -5.70 6.57
CA MET A 322 -4.46 -5.77 6.12
C MET A 322 -5.31 -6.78 6.90
N GLY A 323 -4.69 -7.80 7.50
CA GLY A 323 -5.39 -8.85 8.27
C GLY A 323 -5.75 -8.39 9.67
#